data_AF-A0A1X1JRZ6-F1
#
_entry.id   AF-A0A1X1JRZ6-F1
#
_cell.length_a   1.000
_cell.length_b   1.000
_cell.length_c   1.000
_cell.angle_alpha   90.00
_cell.angle_beta   90.00
_cell.angle_gamma   90.00
#
_symmetry.space_group_name_H-M   'P 1'
#
loop_
_entity.id
_entity.type
_entity.pdbx_description
1 polymer ?
#
loop_
_entity_poly.entity_id
_entity_poly.type
_entity_poly.pdbx_seq_one_letter_code
_entity_poly.pdbx_strand_id
1 'polypeptide(L)'
;MKKLFRIHFTAIAVIDLLLLAFFSTRPETAFDWLLLSGFIFLLTQGLLLFRLLVRLKHQFAEIYPQINKMIRFYYLGVLISDFLLFVLLAFTSSQRFLSLMPTVTACHSTLYYMTADYLRDNYPDFYDKHITLWECL
;
A
#
# COMPACT_ATOMS: atom_id res chain seq x y z
N MET A 1 7.46 6.30 14.14
CA MET A 1 6.99 5.49 12.97
C MET A 1 5.47 5.41 12.81
N LYS A 2 4.71 5.37 13.92
CA LYS A 2 3.25 5.21 13.93
C LYS A 2 2.48 6.07 12.92
N LYS A 3 2.76 7.37 12.87
CA LYS A 3 2.10 8.30 11.92
C LYS A 3 2.41 7.97 10.46
N LEU A 4 3.67 7.66 10.14
CA LEU A 4 4.11 7.35 8.79
C LEU A 4 3.36 6.13 8.26
N PHE A 5 3.34 5.05 9.02
CA PHE A 5 2.60 3.84 8.67
C PHE A 5 1.09 4.10 8.54
N ARG A 6 0.50 4.90 9.44
CA ARG A 6 -0.93 5.26 9.35
C ARG A 6 -1.25 6.05 8.08
N ILE A 7 -0.39 7.01 7.72
CA ILE A 7 -0.51 7.78 6.47
C ILE A 7 -0.43 6.85 5.27
N HIS A 8 0.49 5.88 5.27
CA HIS A 8 0.59 4.89 4.18
C HIS A 8 -0.68 4.08 4.06
N PHE A 9 -1.19 3.57 5.18
CA PHE A 9 -2.43 2.80 5.19
C PHE A 9 -3.61 3.63 4.67
N THR A 10 -3.73 4.90 5.10
CA THR A 10 -4.76 5.81 4.57
C THR A 10 -4.56 6.09 3.08
N ALA A 11 -3.32 6.29 2.62
CA ALA A 11 -3.03 6.51 1.22
C ALA A 11 -3.41 5.29 0.36
N ILE A 12 -3.05 4.08 0.80
CA ILE A 12 -3.44 2.82 0.15
C ILE A 12 -4.96 2.68 0.12
N ALA A 13 -5.65 2.93 1.23
CA ALA A 13 -7.12 2.85 1.27
C ALA A 13 -7.80 3.88 0.35
N VAL A 14 -7.28 5.11 0.27
CA VAL A 14 -7.77 6.14 -0.66
C VAL A 14 -7.53 5.73 -2.10
N ILE A 15 -6.36 5.15 -2.37
CA ILE A 15 -5.97 4.60 -3.67
C ILE A 15 -6.91 3.46 -4.10
N ASP A 16 -7.15 2.47 -3.23
CA ASP A 16 -8.05 1.34 -3.48
C ASP A 16 -9.46 1.83 -3.83
N LEU A 17 -9.93 2.86 -3.10
CA LEU A 17 -11.25 3.46 -3.32
C LEU A 17 -11.33 4.24 -4.64
N LEU A 18 -10.27 4.99 -5.00
CA LEU A 18 -10.15 5.66 -6.30
C LEU A 18 -10.19 4.66 -7.46
N LEU A 19 -9.46 3.55 -7.31
CA LEU A 19 -9.42 2.48 -8.29
C LEU A 19 -10.80 1.83 -8.43
N LEU A 20 -11.51 1.63 -7.31
CA LEU A 20 -12.89 1.16 -7.32
C LEU A 20 -13.84 2.12 -8.02
N ALA A 21 -13.76 3.41 -7.71
CA ALA A 21 -14.59 4.42 -8.35
C ALA A 21 -14.36 4.42 -9.87
N PHE A 22 -13.08 4.45 -10.31
CA PHE A 22 -12.71 4.49 -11.71
C PHE A 22 -13.23 3.29 -12.51
N PHE A 23 -13.11 2.07 -11.96
CA PHE A 23 -13.59 0.86 -12.62
C PHE A 23 -15.10 0.64 -12.48
N SER A 24 -15.73 1.16 -11.41
CA SER A 24 -17.18 1.09 -11.21
C SER A 24 -17.93 2.05 -12.14
N THR A 25 -17.37 3.22 -12.45
CA THR A 25 -18.00 4.21 -13.33
C THR A 25 -17.78 3.94 -14.81
N ARG A 26 -17.44 2.69 -15.20
CA ARG A 26 -17.12 2.22 -16.57
C ARG A 26 -17.48 3.27 -17.63
N PRO A 27 -16.55 4.16 -18.00
CA PRO A 27 -16.76 4.91 -19.22
C PRO A 27 -16.78 3.87 -20.34
N GLU A 28 -17.44 4.16 -21.46
CA GLU A 28 -17.30 3.40 -22.71
C GLU A 28 -15.85 3.45 -23.27
N THR A 29 -14.87 3.83 -22.45
CA THR A 29 -13.44 3.70 -22.69
C THR A 29 -13.09 2.25 -23.01
N ALA A 30 -12.43 2.05 -24.16
CA ALA A 30 -11.93 0.75 -24.58
C ALA A 30 -11.12 0.08 -23.47
N PHE A 31 -11.36 -1.21 -23.26
CA PHE A 31 -10.73 -2.06 -22.25
C PHE A 31 -9.21 -1.86 -22.16
N ASP A 32 -8.54 -1.63 -23.29
CA ASP A 32 -7.11 -1.38 -23.40
C ASP A 32 -6.64 -0.10 -22.66
N TRP A 33 -7.43 0.99 -22.71
CA TRP A 33 -7.11 2.23 -22.00
C TRP A 33 -7.23 2.07 -20.49
N LEU A 34 -8.22 1.29 -20.06
CA LEU A 34 -8.46 1.00 -18.65
C LEU A 34 -7.35 0.09 -18.08
N LEU A 35 -6.86 -0.89 -18.86
CA LEU A 35 -5.67 -1.67 -18.50
C LEU A 35 -4.40 -0.81 -18.42
N LEU A 36 -4.15 0.02 -19.44
CA LEU A 36 -2.98 0.89 -19.50
C LEU A 36 -2.94 1.84 -18.30
N SER A 37 -4.06 2.50 -18.00
CA SER A 37 -4.17 3.44 -16.89
C SER A 37 -3.99 2.77 -15.53
N GLY A 38 -4.59 1.60 -15.31
CA GLY A 38 -4.39 0.84 -14.07
C GLY A 38 -2.97 0.31 -13.91
N PHE A 39 -2.29 -0.07 -15.00
CA PHE A 39 -0.89 -0.48 -14.96
C PHE A 39 0.06 0.69 -14.61
N ILE A 40 -0.14 1.87 -15.23
CA ILE A 40 0.60 3.09 -14.88
C ILE A 40 0.40 3.45 -13.41
N PHE A 41 -0.82 3.26 -12.92
CA PHE A 41 -1.15 3.52 -11.53
C PHE A 41 -0.40 2.59 -10.56
N LEU A 42 -0.38 1.27 -10.81
CA LEU A 42 0.42 0.31 -10.04
C LEU A 42 1.91 0.65 -10.06
N LEU A 43 2.46 1.04 -11.22
CA LEU A 43 3.86 1.47 -11.33
C LEU A 43 4.15 2.70 -10.47
N THR A 44 3.25 3.68 -10.50
CA THR A 44 3.37 4.90 -9.71
C THR A 44 3.34 4.59 -8.22
N GLN A 45 2.44 3.70 -7.79
CA GLN A 45 2.36 3.22 -6.41
C GLN A 45 3.63 2.47 -5.99
N GLY A 46 4.13 1.55 -6.82
CA GLY A 46 5.38 0.85 -6.57
C GLY A 46 6.60 1.79 -6.44
N LEU A 47 6.68 2.81 -7.29
CA LEU A 47 7.73 3.83 -7.23
C LEU A 47 7.63 4.67 -5.94
N LEU A 48 6.42 5.05 -5.54
CA LEU A 48 6.15 5.78 -4.31
C LEU A 48 6.59 4.95 -3.09
N LEU A 49 6.21 3.68 -3.03
CA LEU A 49 6.59 2.75 -1.95
C LEU A 49 8.12 2.56 -1.91
N PHE A 50 8.77 2.43 -3.07
CA PHE A 50 10.23 2.33 -3.14
C PHE A 50 10.93 3.59 -2.60
N ARG A 51 10.47 4.78 -3.00
CA ARG A 51 11.01 6.05 -2.48
C ARG A 51 10.87 6.13 -0.95
N LEU A 52 9.73 5.68 -0.42
CA LEU A 52 9.46 5.67 1.02
C LEU A 52 10.34 4.67 1.75
N LEU A 53 10.55 3.47 1.21
CA LEU A 53 11.48 2.47 1.75
C LEU A 53 12.91 3.03 1.88
N VAL A 54 13.40 3.71 0.83
CA VAL A 54 14.73 4.32 0.84
C VAL A 54 14.86 5.39 1.93
N ARG A 55 13.82 6.20 2.14
CA ARG A 55 13.81 7.24 3.16
C ARG A 55 13.67 6.69 4.58
N LEU A 56 12.84 5.66 4.77
CA LEU A 56 12.76 4.89 6.03
C LEU A 56 14.13 4.33 6.41
N LYS A 57 14.86 3.76 5.44
CA LYS A 57 16.23 3.29 5.64
C LYS A 57 17.15 4.39 6.16
N HIS A 58 17.04 5.59 5.63
CA HIS A 58 17.89 6.72 6.05
C HIS A 58 17.49 7.28 7.42
N GLN A 59 16.19 7.43 7.70
CA GLN A 59 15.67 7.97 8.96
C GLN A 59 15.89 7.03 10.16
N PHE A 60 15.92 5.72 9.91
CA PHE A 60 16.05 4.68 10.93
C PHE A 60 17.29 3.81 10.73
N ALA A 61 18.38 4.36 10.20
CA ALA A 61 19.59 3.60 9.84
C ALA A 61 20.13 2.69 10.96
N GLU A 62 19.92 3.07 12.22
CA GLU A 62 20.31 2.32 13.41
C GLU A 62 19.55 1.00 13.58
N ILE A 63 18.21 1.03 13.49
CA ILE A 63 17.36 -0.16 13.66
C ILE A 63 17.01 -0.85 12.33
N TYR A 64 17.20 -0.16 11.20
CA TYR A 64 16.78 -0.62 9.88
C TYR A 64 17.33 -2.01 9.53
N PRO A 65 18.61 -2.37 9.79
CA PRO A 65 19.11 -3.71 9.47
C PRO A 65 18.32 -4.84 10.12
N GLN A 66 17.80 -4.60 11.34
CA GLN A 66 17.05 -5.59 12.13
C GLN A 66 15.60 -5.71 11.63
N ILE A 67 14.97 -4.58 11.28
CA ILE A 67 13.57 -4.55 10.81
C ILE A 67 13.42 -4.67 9.29
N ASN A 68 14.51 -4.64 8.51
CA ASN A 68 14.51 -4.60 7.04
C ASN A 68 13.72 -5.76 6.43
N LYS A 69 13.86 -6.98 6.97
CA LYS A 69 13.16 -8.16 6.44
C LYS A 69 11.64 -8.00 6.58
N MET A 70 11.18 -7.54 7.74
CA MET A 70 9.75 -7.34 8.01
C MET A 70 9.20 -6.17 7.20
N ILE A 71 9.90 -5.04 7.15
CA ILE A 71 9.51 -3.89 6.33
C ILE A 71 9.39 -4.32 4.86
N ARG A 72 10.38 -5.02 4.30
CA ARG A 72 10.30 -5.53 2.93
C ARG A 72 9.12 -6.47 2.73
N PHE A 73 8.82 -7.34 3.68
CA PHE A 73 7.66 -8.23 3.62
C PHE A 73 6.34 -7.45 3.61
N TYR A 74 6.20 -6.42 4.45
CA TYR A 74 5.03 -5.54 4.47
C TYR A 74 4.81 -4.87 3.11
N TYR A 75 5.83 -4.17 2.60
CA TYR A 75 5.71 -3.44 1.33
C TYR A 75 5.54 -4.37 0.12
N LEU A 76 6.20 -5.53 0.12
CA LEU A 76 6.01 -6.55 -0.92
C LEU A 76 4.60 -7.14 -0.86
N GLY A 77 4.07 -7.39 0.34
CA GLY A 77 2.72 -7.90 0.54
C GLY A 77 1.65 -6.93 0.04
N VAL A 78 1.82 -5.64 0.29
CA VAL A 78 0.94 -4.58 -0.27
C VAL A 78 1.02 -4.61 -1.80
N LEU A 79 2.21 -4.57 -2.38
CA LEU A 79 2.38 -4.57 -3.84
C LEU A 79 1.78 -5.81 -4.52
N ILE A 80 1.94 -7.00 -3.91
CA ILE A 80 1.36 -8.25 -4.42
C ILE A 80 -0.16 -8.21 -4.34
N SER A 81 -0.71 -7.66 -3.25
CA SER A 81 -2.16 -7.55 -3.05
C SER A 81 -2.79 -6.58 -4.07
N ASP A 82 -2.15 -5.43 -4.30
CA ASP A 82 -2.55 -4.45 -5.31
C ASP A 82 -2.47 -5.04 -6.73
N PHE A 83 -1.38 -5.77 -7.04
CA PHE A 83 -1.22 -6.43 -8.33
C PHE A 83 -2.28 -7.51 -8.54
N LEU A 84 -2.57 -8.33 -7.53
CA LEU A 84 -3.61 -9.34 -7.59
C LEU A 84 -4.99 -8.70 -7.81
N LEU A 85 -5.28 -7.60 -7.11
CA LEU A 85 -6.51 -6.83 -7.29
C LEU A 85 -6.65 -6.33 -8.74
N PHE A 86 -5.59 -5.77 -9.30
CA PHE A 86 -5.56 -5.31 -10.69
C PHE A 86 -5.78 -6.44 -11.70
N VAL A 87 -5.13 -7.59 -11.51
CA VAL A 87 -5.35 -8.77 -12.36
C VAL A 87 -6.80 -9.21 -12.27
N LEU A 88 -7.37 -9.31 -11.06
CA LEU A 88 -8.79 -9.65 -10.90
C LEU A 88 -9.70 -8.62 -11.59
N LEU A 89 -9.39 -7.34 -11.49
CA LEU A 89 -10.10 -6.25 -12.19
C LEU A 89 -10.06 -6.37 -13.72
N ALA A 90 -8.93 -6.80 -14.28
CA ALA A 90 -8.80 -7.03 -15.71
C ALA A 90 -9.74 -8.15 -16.22
N PHE A 91 -10.00 -9.17 -15.40
CA PHE A 91 -10.72 -10.37 -15.83
C PHE A 91 -12.14 -10.52 -15.27
N THR A 92 -12.55 -9.72 -14.28
CA THR A 92 -13.86 -9.85 -13.60
C THR A 92 -14.82 -8.70 -13.94
N SER A 93 -16.13 -8.97 -13.85
CA SER A 93 -17.15 -7.93 -14.00
C SER A 93 -17.19 -7.02 -12.76
N SER A 94 -17.60 -5.76 -12.94
CA SER A 94 -17.68 -4.75 -11.86
C SER A 94 -18.51 -5.19 -10.65
N GLN A 95 -19.51 -6.07 -10.84
CA GLN A 95 -20.32 -6.63 -9.75
C GLN A 95 -19.54 -7.60 -8.84
N ARG A 96 -18.66 -8.45 -9.39
CA ARG A 96 -17.83 -9.36 -8.56
C ARG A 96 -16.75 -8.61 -7.80
N PHE A 97 -16.35 -7.44 -8.30
CA PHE A 97 -15.31 -6.62 -7.71
C PHE A 97 -15.72 -5.96 -6.38
N LEU A 98 -16.97 -5.47 -6.26
CA LEU A 98 -17.52 -4.97 -5.00
C LEU A 98 -17.41 -5.98 -3.85
N SER A 99 -17.47 -7.29 -4.17
CA SER A 99 -17.30 -8.38 -3.21
C SER A 99 -15.85 -8.67 -2.83
N LEU A 100 -14.87 -8.30 -3.68
CA LEU A 100 -13.44 -8.60 -3.46
C LEU A 100 -12.72 -7.48 -2.71
N MET A 101 -13.21 -6.24 -2.81
CA MET A 101 -12.69 -5.06 -2.10
C MET A 101 -12.50 -5.29 -0.59
N PRO A 102 -13.49 -5.81 0.17
CA PRO A 102 -13.31 -6.06 1.61
C PRO A 102 -12.16 -7.02 1.92
N THR A 103 -11.93 -8.02 1.05
CA THR A 103 -10.85 -9.01 1.22
C THR A 103 -9.48 -8.37 1.05
N VAL A 104 -9.31 -7.50 0.04
CA VAL A 104 -8.04 -6.81 -0.19
C VAL A 104 -7.76 -5.78 0.91
N THR A 105 -8.77 -5.01 1.32
CA THR A 105 -8.63 -4.09 2.46
C THR A 105 -8.31 -4.84 3.75
N ALA A 106 -8.90 -6.02 3.97
CA ALA A 106 -8.57 -6.88 5.12
C ALA A 106 -7.12 -7.39 5.05
N CYS A 107 -6.62 -7.76 3.87
CA CYS A 107 -5.23 -8.16 3.67
C CYS A 107 -4.26 -7.01 4.01
N HIS A 108 -4.50 -5.81 3.47
CA HIS A 108 -3.72 -4.61 3.76
C HIS A 108 -3.73 -4.26 5.25
N SER A 109 -4.91 -4.34 5.87
CA SER A 109 -5.07 -4.09 7.31
C SER A 109 -4.30 -5.10 8.15
N THR A 110 -4.36 -6.39 7.79
CA THR A 110 -3.64 -7.45 8.51
C THR A 110 -2.14 -7.24 8.45
N LEU A 111 -1.60 -6.98 7.25
CA LEU A 111 -0.17 -6.68 7.06
C LEU A 111 0.25 -5.43 7.85
N TYR A 112 -0.60 -4.39 7.85
CA TYR A 112 -0.38 -3.17 8.62
C TYR A 112 -0.32 -3.45 10.12
N TYR A 113 -1.34 -4.09 10.70
CA TYR A 113 -1.41 -4.32 12.14
C TYR A 113 -0.31 -5.25 12.62
N MET A 114 -0.01 -6.33 11.88
CA MET A 114 1.11 -7.22 12.23
C MET A 114 2.45 -6.47 12.30
N THR A 115 2.71 -5.60 11.32
CA THR A 115 3.94 -4.82 11.27
C THR A 115 3.97 -3.75 12.36
N ALA A 116 2.84 -3.08 12.60
CA ALA A 116 2.72 -2.01 13.59
C ALA A 116 2.83 -2.55 15.03
N ASP A 117 2.18 -3.67 15.34
CA ASP A 117 2.26 -4.32 16.65
C ASP A 117 3.68 -4.81 16.91
N TYR A 118 4.33 -5.46 15.93
CA TYR A 118 5.72 -5.88 16.08
C TYR A 118 6.66 -4.69 16.38
N LEU A 119 6.52 -3.59 15.64
CA LEU A 119 7.34 -2.39 15.86
C LEU A 119 7.07 -1.73 17.21
N ARG A 120 5.81 -1.69 17.64
CA ARG A 120 5.43 -1.15 18.95
C ARG A 120 6.05 -1.98 20.08
N ASP A 121 6.00 -3.29 19.97
CA ASP A 121 6.37 -4.18 21.08
C ASP A 121 7.90 -4.38 21.17
N ASN A 122 8.63 -4.33 20.04
CA ASN A 122 10.09 -4.53 20.01
C ASN A 122 10.90 -3.21 19.94
N TYR A 123 10.31 -2.11 19.45
CA TYR A 123 11.00 -0.83 19.23
C TYR A 123 10.15 0.38 19.65
N PRO A 124 9.66 0.44 20.91
CA PRO A 124 8.70 1.45 21.36
C PRO A 124 9.22 2.89 21.18
N ASP A 125 10.48 3.14 21.53
CA ASP A 125 11.10 4.48 21.44
C ASP A 125 11.13 5.02 20.00
N PHE A 126 11.33 4.14 19.02
CA PHE A 126 11.32 4.50 17.59
C PHE A 126 9.89 4.51 17.01
N TYR A 127 9.00 3.70 17.57
CA TYR A 127 7.61 3.60 17.14
C TYR A 127 6.84 4.90 17.41
N ASP A 128 7.00 5.45 18.62
CA ASP A 128 6.35 6.70 19.03
C ASP A 128 7.08 7.96 18.56
N LYS A 129 8.30 7.83 18.03
CA LYS A 129 9.00 8.94 17.36
C LYS A 129 8.11 9.58 16.30
N HIS A 130 7.79 10.85 16.52
CA HIS A 130 7.02 11.66 15.59
C HIS A 130 7.92 12.03 14.42
N ILE A 131 7.47 11.66 13.22
CA ILE A 131 8.10 12.03 11.96
C ILE A 131 7.01 12.66 11.14
N THR A 132 7.28 13.85 10.62
CA THR A 132 6.35 14.57 9.76
C THR A 132 6.36 13.94 8.36
N LEU A 133 5.21 14.01 7.69
CA LEU A 133 5.07 13.56 6.31
C LEU A 133 6.06 14.30 5.40
N TRP A 134 6.33 15.59 5.69
CA TRP A 134 7.31 16.42 4.98
C TRP A 134 8.76 15.98 5.13
N GLU A 135 9.17 15.48 6.31
CA GLU A 135 10.51 14.87 6.47
C GLU A 135 10.63 13.55 5.67
N CYS A 136 9.50 12.95 5.29
CA CYS A 136 9.44 11.76 4.46
C CYS A 136 9.17 12.01 2.97
N LEU A 137 8.71 13.21 2.55
CA LEU A 137 8.34 13.53 1.17
C LEU A 137 9.51 14.18 0.41
#